data_AF-A0A831XQT5-F1
#
_entry.id   AF-A0A831XQT5-F1
#
_cell.length_a   1.000
_cell.length_b   1.000
_cell.length_c   1.000
_cell.angle_alpha   90.00
_cell.angle_beta   90.00
_cell.angle_gamma   90.00
#
_symmetry.space_group_name_H-M   'P 1'
#
loop_
_entity.id
_entity.type
_entity.pdbx_description
1 polymer ?
#
loop_
_entity_poly.entity_id
_entity_poly.type
_entity_poly.pdbx_seq_one_letter_code
_entity_poly.pdbx_strand_id
1 'polypeptide(L)'
;MCRSRTRHGWTAFHSIMVFARYGMAGSRQRSRCRMRVCTSPLRKAGPTTAGSRSVDAWRLPSATEYLHCAWRPQHPRSTSCALILEARGKPSTASPRSWATAWCSRTTRASRMTLRRTKHVSYTSRTRPSTARSHGLCGRGDEGTGGSMTMKTRVCVTGLVALMAVLAGCGAGPSRDKVIRVTRNIGGREGFRRHFDAWKAAFEVKNPGWTMELIDLGNAEGAEFYKSRIATGDLPEVIMTWEMSSFLADGGNLVPLPDAYYEKFGIPFPEPYKGERYTTQAGLQIQGIIVNKDMWNDIGVTEPPATWDAYFEAFRALEEKGHKPLVFGGREWSAAQPLFYAIASDLYDRKVNPAKPSWSKRRDAGEVHFATEPVVRQAMEMVITLVDHFVEKGALSDGYNEEQRDFYGGRGATWMMGCWVAGDIEPNQVEFDMEYWPVPSLIGRPPVFIQTGGMQTGWAMTTSATGEKRAKAMDALETFYDPAVYQEFLNGECQFGEASKVAVKIPRYDWPTAQRLIENMRANIERYGLTRGFHIALDDIPPPAFHTGMARVVQEAAAGTRDIDRLLDMLDEEWDSGRKGT
;
A
#
# COMPACT_ATOMS: atom_id res chain seq x y z
N MET A 1 48.94 -33.95 8.47
CA MET A 1 50.04 -33.86 9.48
C MET A 1 49.43 -33.48 10.83
N CYS A 2 50.09 -33.81 11.95
CA CYS A 2 49.50 -33.73 13.30
C CYS A 2 49.98 -32.53 14.13
N ARG A 3 49.09 -31.99 14.98
CA ARG A 3 49.24 -31.52 16.39
C ARG A 3 47.91 -30.84 16.78
N SER A 4 47.12 -31.20 17.82
CA SER A 4 47.39 -31.46 19.27
C SER A 4 47.79 -30.17 20.00
N ARG A 5 47.19 -29.70 21.12
CA ARG A 5 46.48 -30.32 22.28
C ARG A 5 45.44 -29.31 22.86
N THR A 6 44.26 -29.70 23.40
CA THR A 6 43.90 -29.91 24.85
C THR A 6 44.59 -28.97 25.86
N ARG A 7 43.99 -28.44 26.95
CA ARG A 7 42.80 -28.84 27.76
C ARG A 7 42.43 -27.74 28.83
N HIS A 8 41.30 -27.90 29.54
CA HIS A 8 40.85 -27.16 30.76
C HIS A 8 40.41 -25.68 30.58
N GLY A 9 39.40 -25.12 31.26
CA GLY A 9 38.26 -25.70 32.02
C GLY A 9 38.36 -25.72 33.56
N TRP A 10 37.67 -24.80 34.25
CA TRP A 10 37.37 -24.79 35.71
C TRP A 10 36.12 -23.93 36.03
N THR A 11 35.50 -24.13 37.21
CA THR A 11 34.25 -23.48 37.65
C THR A 11 34.25 -23.06 39.14
N ALA A 12 33.73 -21.86 39.45
CA ALA A 12 33.11 -21.45 40.74
C ALA A 12 32.41 -20.08 40.56
N PHE A 13 31.30 -19.63 41.18
CA PHE A 13 30.49 -19.87 42.41
C PHE A 13 30.64 -18.78 43.50
N HIS A 14 29.50 -18.32 44.05
CA HIS A 14 29.33 -17.35 45.17
C HIS A 14 29.68 -15.86 44.86
N SER A 15 29.05 -14.83 45.47
CA SER A 15 27.79 -14.79 46.24
C SER A 15 27.18 -13.37 46.37
N ILE A 16 25.91 -13.38 46.77
CA ILE A 16 25.05 -12.30 47.30
C ILE A 16 25.78 -11.22 48.13
N MET A 17 25.40 -9.95 47.93
CA MET A 17 25.24 -8.99 49.05
C MET A 17 24.12 -7.97 48.77
N VAL A 18 23.40 -7.61 49.84
CA VAL A 18 22.30 -6.61 49.84
C VAL A 18 22.63 -5.53 50.85
N PHE A 19 22.41 -4.26 50.53
CA PHE A 19 22.30 -3.19 51.52
C PHE A 19 21.28 -2.12 51.09
N ALA A 20 20.58 -1.57 52.08
CA ALA A 20 19.72 -0.39 51.98
C ALA A 20 20.43 0.82 52.65
N ARG A 21 19.90 2.03 52.87
CA ARG A 21 18.53 2.59 52.83
C ARG A 21 18.63 4.14 52.92
N TYR A 22 17.54 4.86 52.62
CA TYR A 22 17.24 6.26 53.02
C TYR A 22 18.09 7.44 52.47
N GLY A 23 17.40 8.58 52.29
CA GLY A 23 17.98 9.92 52.07
C GLY A 23 16.95 10.89 51.47
N MET A 24 16.41 11.83 52.27
CA MET A 24 15.42 12.83 51.82
C MET A 24 15.97 14.26 51.82
N ALA A 25 15.24 15.14 51.12
CA ALA A 25 15.42 16.60 50.98
C ALA A 25 16.62 17.08 50.14
N GLY A 26 16.56 18.20 49.41
CA GLY A 26 15.38 19.04 49.08
C GLY A 26 15.58 20.53 49.35
N SER A 27 15.63 21.34 48.29
CA SER A 27 15.53 22.80 48.37
C SER A 27 15.10 23.42 47.04
N ARG A 28 14.55 24.65 47.09
CA ARG A 28 14.18 25.47 45.92
C ARG A 28 15.15 26.66 45.83
N GLN A 29 15.59 27.08 44.63
CA GLN A 29 15.52 28.51 44.22
C GLN A 29 15.95 28.83 42.77
N ARG A 30 14.98 29.39 42.03
CA ARG A 30 15.07 30.57 41.14
C ARG A 30 16.43 31.01 40.56
N SER A 31 16.57 30.76 39.24
CA SER A 31 16.85 31.74 38.17
C SER A 31 18.03 32.75 38.28
N ARG A 32 18.86 32.77 37.23
CA ARG A 32 19.22 34.01 36.48
C ARG A 32 19.93 33.71 35.16
N CYS A 33 19.52 34.36 34.07
CA CYS A 33 20.25 34.36 32.81
C CYS A 33 21.48 35.27 32.88
N ARG A 34 22.54 34.94 32.15
CA ARG A 34 23.56 35.88 31.69
C ARG A 34 23.98 35.54 30.26
N MET A 35 23.94 36.53 29.38
CA MET A 35 24.60 36.45 28.07
C MET A 35 26.13 36.49 28.26
N ARG A 36 26.87 35.91 27.31
CA ARG A 36 28.24 36.33 27.00
C ARG A 36 28.35 36.55 25.49
N VAL A 37 28.92 37.69 25.13
CA VAL A 37 29.41 37.97 23.77
C VAL A 37 30.89 37.60 23.75
N CYS A 38 31.34 36.91 22.70
CA CYS A 38 32.75 36.80 22.33
C CYS A 38 32.88 36.92 20.81
N THR A 39 33.95 37.58 20.37
CA THR A 39 34.27 37.87 18.96
C THR A 39 35.27 36.86 18.41
N SER A 40 35.16 36.55 17.11
CA SER A 40 36.09 35.66 16.39
C SER A 40 36.90 36.44 15.35
N PRO A 41 38.24 36.32 15.30
CA PRO A 41 39.08 37.04 14.33
C PRO A 41 39.32 36.26 13.01
N LEU A 42 39.63 37.00 11.96
CA LEU A 42 40.03 36.49 10.64
C LEU A 42 41.46 35.92 10.63
N ARG A 43 41.73 34.95 9.73
CA ARG A 43 43.08 34.68 9.19
C ARG A 43 43.04 34.56 7.66
N LYS A 44 44.17 34.89 7.02
CA LYS A 44 44.36 34.98 5.56
C LYS A 44 45.01 33.71 5.00
N ALA A 45 44.74 33.41 3.73
CA ALA A 45 45.61 32.63 2.84
C ALA A 45 45.39 33.01 1.36
N GLY A 46 46.37 32.70 0.51
CA GLY A 46 46.44 32.93 -0.94
C GLY A 46 47.90 32.73 -1.41
N PRO A 47 48.27 32.93 -2.69
CA PRO A 47 47.45 33.39 -3.84
C PRO A 47 47.65 32.53 -5.14
N THR A 48 47.21 33.06 -6.31
CA THR A 48 47.66 32.73 -7.70
C THR A 48 47.34 31.33 -8.28
N THR A 49 47.11 31.10 -9.59
CA THR A 49 47.19 31.97 -10.80
C THR A 49 46.28 31.52 -11.96
N ALA A 50 45.79 32.50 -12.75
CA ALA A 50 45.51 32.54 -14.21
C ALA A 50 44.95 31.33 -15.02
N GLY A 51 43.96 31.60 -15.88
CA GLY A 51 43.37 30.62 -16.84
C GLY A 51 42.34 31.22 -17.83
N SER A 52 42.78 32.15 -18.66
CA SER A 52 42.01 33.01 -19.57
C SER A 52 41.10 32.35 -20.64
N ARG A 53 39.90 32.95 -20.87
CA ARG A 53 39.49 33.59 -22.15
C ARG A 53 38.13 34.33 -22.06
N SER A 54 37.93 35.28 -22.98
CA SER A 54 36.73 36.13 -23.21
C SER A 54 35.80 35.50 -24.30
N VAL A 55 34.67 36.04 -24.78
CA VAL A 55 34.23 37.43 -25.10
C VAL A 55 32.68 37.52 -25.15
N ASP A 56 32.11 38.65 -24.69
CA ASP A 56 30.75 39.22 -24.95
C ASP A 56 29.47 38.38 -24.65
N ALA A 57 28.26 38.96 -24.51
CA ALA A 57 27.81 40.34 -24.76
C ALA A 57 26.87 40.90 -23.66
N TRP A 58 26.74 42.23 -23.60
CA TRP A 58 25.83 42.94 -22.69
C TRP A 58 24.39 43.06 -23.24
N ARG A 59 23.40 42.89 -22.36
CA ARG A 59 22.27 43.83 -22.17
C ARG A 59 21.54 43.56 -20.83
N LEU A 60 21.26 44.63 -20.09
CA LEU A 60 20.54 44.64 -18.80
C LEU A 60 19.12 45.24 -19.02
N PRO A 61 18.27 45.45 -17.99
CA PRO A 61 17.34 44.42 -17.53
C PRO A 61 15.88 44.94 -17.45
N SER A 62 14.96 44.09 -16.98
CA SER A 62 13.70 44.56 -16.38
C SER A 62 13.71 44.32 -14.87
N ALA A 63 13.50 45.40 -14.11
CA ALA A 63 13.12 45.35 -12.70
C ALA A 63 11.58 45.04 -12.62
N THR A 64 10.92 44.87 -11.47
CA THR A 64 11.00 45.68 -10.26
C THR A 64 10.50 44.94 -9.00
N GLU A 65 11.29 45.07 -7.92
CA GLU A 65 10.96 44.99 -6.48
C GLU A 65 10.13 43.83 -5.89
N TYR A 66 10.80 43.09 -4.99
CA TYR A 66 10.15 42.49 -3.82
C TYR A 66 10.03 43.54 -2.71
N LEU A 67 8.83 43.76 -2.17
CA LEU A 67 8.61 44.58 -0.98
C LEU A 67 8.48 43.71 0.27
N HIS A 68 9.49 43.76 1.14
CA HIS A 68 9.42 43.17 2.48
C HIS A 68 8.64 44.09 3.44
N CYS A 69 7.54 43.59 4.00
CA CYS A 69 7.00 44.10 5.27
C CYS A 69 7.06 43.00 6.34
N ALA A 70 7.80 43.27 7.41
CA ALA A 70 7.85 42.41 8.59
C ALA A 70 7.02 43.01 9.72
N TRP A 71 6.24 42.18 10.41
CA TRP A 71 5.64 42.51 11.71
C TRP A 71 5.64 41.27 12.61
N ARG A 72 5.78 41.48 13.93
CA ARG A 72 5.71 40.43 14.96
C ARG A 72 4.51 40.67 15.89
N PRO A 73 4.00 39.62 16.57
CA PRO A 73 2.62 39.63 17.09
C PRO A 73 2.46 40.25 18.48
N GLN A 74 1.24 40.69 18.77
CA GLN A 74 0.70 40.85 20.13
C GLN A 74 -0.75 40.35 20.19
N HIS A 75 -1.11 39.66 21.27
CA HIS A 75 -2.52 39.36 21.64
C HIS A 75 -3.11 40.54 22.44
N PRO A 76 -4.44 40.71 22.47
CA PRO A 76 -5.18 40.15 23.61
C PRO A 76 -6.61 39.61 23.32
N ARG A 77 -6.96 38.54 24.04
CA ARG A 77 -8.25 38.18 24.67
C ARG A 77 -9.59 38.71 24.07
N SER A 78 -10.36 37.76 23.53
CA SER A 78 -11.79 37.50 23.82
C SER A 78 -12.70 38.59 24.41
N THR A 79 -13.79 38.91 23.70
CA THR A 79 -15.15 38.81 24.26
C THR A 79 -16.18 38.63 23.14
N SER A 80 -17.29 37.93 23.41
CA SER A 80 -18.40 37.78 22.48
C SER A 80 -19.37 38.94 22.56
N CYS A 81 -19.88 39.43 21.43
CA CYS A 81 -21.19 40.08 21.37
C CYS A 81 -21.74 40.03 19.94
N ALA A 82 -23.05 39.81 19.79
CA ALA A 82 -23.74 39.83 18.50
C ALA A 82 -24.78 40.95 18.52
N LEU A 83 -24.86 41.73 17.43
CA LEU A 83 -26.01 42.61 17.19
C LEU A 83 -26.16 42.91 15.69
N ILE A 84 -27.42 43.03 15.27
CA ILE A 84 -27.87 43.24 13.88
C ILE A 84 -28.12 44.74 13.67
N LEU A 85 -27.85 45.25 12.47
CA LEU A 85 -28.62 46.36 11.90
C LEU A 85 -28.48 46.44 10.37
N GLU A 86 -29.61 46.69 9.69
CA GLU A 86 -29.67 47.02 8.25
C GLU A 86 -29.50 48.53 8.03
N ALA A 87 -29.08 48.97 6.83
CA ALA A 87 -29.99 49.69 5.89
C ALA A 87 -29.30 50.38 4.68
N ARG A 88 -29.72 49.94 3.48
CA ARG A 88 -30.13 50.75 2.29
C ARG A 88 -29.22 51.85 1.69
N GLY A 89 -28.86 51.66 0.41
CA GLY A 89 -28.44 52.73 -0.53
C GLY A 89 -28.41 52.24 -2.00
N LYS A 90 -29.16 52.91 -2.90
CA LYS A 90 -29.37 52.63 -4.35
C LYS A 90 -29.80 53.95 -5.05
N PRO A 91 -30.02 54.03 -6.39
CA PRO A 91 -29.77 53.11 -7.52
C PRO A 91 -28.84 53.75 -8.60
N SER A 92 -28.55 53.12 -9.75
CA SER A 92 -29.29 53.23 -11.05
C SER A 92 -28.37 52.67 -12.19
N THR A 93 -28.64 52.56 -13.50
CA THR A 93 -29.81 52.32 -14.42
C THR A 93 -29.19 52.04 -15.82
N ALA A 94 -29.74 51.30 -16.80
CA ALA A 94 -30.94 50.45 -16.93
C ALA A 94 -30.73 49.45 -18.11
N SER A 95 -31.78 48.76 -18.57
CA SER A 95 -31.82 47.97 -19.84
C SER A 95 -32.89 48.57 -20.79
N PRO A 96 -33.91 47.93 -21.44
CA PRO A 96 -34.40 46.53 -21.48
C PRO A 96 -34.75 45.93 -22.88
N ARG A 97 -35.01 44.60 -22.95
CA ARG A 97 -36.09 43.87 -23.69
C ARG A 97 -35.69 42.39 -23.94
N SER A 98 -36.21 41.39 -23.20
CA SER A 98 -37.57 40.74 -23.21
C SER A 98 -37.69 39.65 -24.30
N TRP A 99 -38.30 38.46 -24.10
CA TRP A 99 -39.43 37.99 -23.25
C TRP A 99 -39.03 36.67 -22.52
N ALA A 100 -39.43 36.34 -21.28
CA ALA A 100 -40.77 36.02 -20.70
C ALA A 100 -41.40 34.72 -21.26
N THR A 101 -42.02 33.80 -20.49
CA THR A 101 -42.47 33.78 -19.05
C THR A 101 -42.35 32.30 -18.53
N ALA A 102 -42.84 31.75 -17.40
CA ALA A 102 -43.87 32.07 -16.38
C ALA A 102 -43.50 31.49 -14.97
N TRP A 103 -44.50 31.09 -14.15
CA TRP A 103 -44.42 30.66 -12.73
C TRP A 103 -45.67 29.83 -12.35
N CYS A 104 -45.61 28.92 -11.35
CA CYS A 104 -46.42 28.95 -10.08
C CYS A 104 -46.23 27.65 -9.24
N SER A 105 -47.04 27.42 -8.17
CA SER A 105 -46.61 26.64 -7.00
C SER A 105 -47.70 25.94 -6.13
N ARG A 106 -47.22 25.05 -5.23
CA ARG A 106 -47.75 24.62 -3.89
C ARG A 106 -48.77 23.47 -3.69
N THR A 107 -48.35 22.55 -2.79
CA THR A 107 -49.08 21.85 -1.69
C THR A 107 -50.23 20.85 -1.94
N THR A 108 -49.89 19.56 -1.79
CA THR A 108 -50.56 18.53 -0.94
C THR A 108 -52.06 18.63 -0.57
N ARG A 109 -52.85 17.62 -0.98
CA ARG A 109 -53.36 16.58 -0.05
C ARG A 109 -53.88 15.31 -0.75
N ALA A 110 -54.07 14.26 0.05
CA ALA A 110 -54.37 12.87 -0.33
C ALA A 110 -55.66 12.63 -1.13
N SER A 111 -55.70 11.49 -1.82
CA SER A 111 -56.93 10.80 -2.25
C SER A 111 -56.89 9.32 -1.83
N ARG A 112 -58.05 8.76 -1.49
CA ARG A 112 -58.22 7.37 -1.03
C ARG A 112 -58.48 6.42 -2.21
N MET A 113 -58.06 5.15 -2.07
CA MET A 113 -58.64 4.02 -2.81
C MET A 113 -59.32 3.05 -1.84
N THR A 114 -60.45 2.47 -2.23
CA THR A 114 -61.28 1.62 -1.35
C THR A 114 -61.68 0.29 -2.00
N LEU A 115 -61.07 -0.78 -1.46
CA LEU A 115 -61.70 -2.06 -1.10
C LEU A 115 -62.78 -2.68 -2.03
N ARG A 116 -62.45 -3.84 -2.60
CA ARG A 116 -63.09 -5.16 -2.30
C ARG A 116 -62.35 -6.32 -3.01
N ARG A 117 -62.49 -7.61 -2.68
CA ARG A 117 -62.29 -8.36 -1.39
C ARG A 117 -62.71 -9.84 -1.62
N THR A 118 -61.75 -10.76 -1.76
CA THR A 118 -61.96 -12.23 -1.70
C THR A 118 -60.63 -12.89 -1.28
N LYS A 119 -60.52 -13.41 -0.05
CA LYS A 119 -60.79 -14.80 0.41
C LYS A 119 -59.58 -15.75 0.24
N HIS A 120 -59.11 -16.31 1.37
CA HIS A 120 -58.06 -17.33 1.43
C HIS A 120 -58.53 -18.70 0.89
N VAL A 121 -57.60 -19.44 0.28
CA VAL A 121 -57.44 -20.90 0.44
C VAL A 121 -55.94 -21.18 0.54
N SER A 122 -55.53 -22.09 1.43
CA SER A 122 -54.13 -22.53 1.58
C SER A 122 -53.86 -23.77 0.73
N TYR A 123 -52.66 -23.93 0.16
CA TYR A 123 -52.18 -25.25 -0.26
C TYR A 123 -50.66 -25.41 -0.21
N THR A 124 -50.20 -26.65 -0.06
CA THR A 124 -48.78 -27.03 0.04
C THR A 124 -48.38 -27.99 -1.08
N SER A 125 -47.16 -27.83 -1.60
CA SER A 125 -46.53 -28.75 -2.55
C SER A 125 -45.05 -28.93 -2.14
N ARG A 126 -44.72 -29.91 -1.28
CA ARG A 126 -44.52 -31.34 -1.59
C ARG A 126 -43.53 -31.60 -2.73
N THR A 127 -42.27 -31.77 -2.34
CA THR A 127 -41.35 -32.74 -2.95
C THR A 127 -41.93 -34.16 -2.89
N ARG A 128 -41.60 -35.04 -3.86
CA ARG A 128 -41.78 -36.51 -3.80
C ARG A 128 -40.86 -37.22 -4.83
N PRO A 129 -40.62 -38.55 -4.74
CA PRO A 129 -39.24 -39.07 -4.76
C PRO A 129 -39.01 -40.33 -5.63
N SER A 130 -37.80 -40.91 -5.56
CA SER A 130 -37.65 -42.38 -5.62
C SER A 130 -36.40 -42.91 -4.88
N THR A 131 -36.59 -44.04 -4.18
CA THR A 131 -35.70 -45.22 -3.95
C THR A 131 -34.16 -45.14 -4.08
N ALA A 132 -33.33 -45.86 -3.29
CA ALA A 132 -33.64 -46.93 -2.33
C ALA A 132 -32.49 -47.33 -1.35
N ARG A 133 -32.92 -47.92 -0.22
CA ARG A 133 -32.25 -48.93 0.65
C ARG A 133 -31.01 -48.53 1.48
N SER A 134 -30.72 -49.40 2.44
CA SER A 134 -29.98 -49.18 3.68
C SER A 134 -29.10 -50.38 4.04
N HIS A 135 -27.96 -50.15 4.68
CA HIS A 135 -27.33 -50.83 5.84
C HIS A 135 -26.07 -49.98 6.17
N GLY A 136 -25.55 -49.79 7.39
CA GLY A 136 -25.38 -50.71 8.52
C GLY A 136 -24.03 -51.43 8.36
N LEU A 137 -23.03 -51.36 9.25
CA LEU A 137 -22.94 -50.84 10.64
C LEU A 137 -21.48 -50.43 10.99
N CYS A 138 -21.20 -50.12 12.27
CA CYS A 138 -19.92 -49.63 12.82
C CYS A 138 -18.70 -50.57 12.66
N GLY A 139 -17.47 -50.01 12.75
CA GLY A 139 -16.23 -50.74 13.00
C GLY A 139 -15.02 -49.85 13.31
N ARG A 140 -14.23 -50.19 14.34
CA ARG A 140 -12.87 -49.65 14.65
C ARG A 140 -11.81 -50.63 14.13
N GLY A 141 -10.55 -50.20 13.97
CA GLY A 141 -9.40 -51.11 13.90
C GLY A 141 -8.12 -50.46 13.37
N ASP A 142 -7.05 -50.51 14.18
CA ASP A 142 -5.74 -49.89 13.93
C ASP A 142 -4.73 -50.81 13.18
N GLU A 143 -3.61 -50.20 12.74
CA GLU A 143 -2.25 -50.78 12.58
C GLU A 143 -1.99 -51.97 11.61
N GLY A 144 -0.70 -52.23 11.31
CA GLY A 144 -0.26 -53.58 10.88
C GLY A 144 0.70 -53.71 9.68
N THR A 145 1.96 -53.30 9.87
CA THR A 145 3.16 -53.54 9.03
C THR A 145 3.34 -54.91 8.34
N GLY A 146 3.96 -54.91 7.14
CA GLY A 146 4.68 -56.06 6.52
C GLY A 146 3.89 -56.88 5.48
N GLY A 147 4.51 -57.65 4.57
CA GLY A 147 5.94 -57.83 4.22
C GLY A 147 6.22 -59.21 3.58
N SER A 148 7.11 -59.30 2.58
CA SER A 148 7.54 -60.55 1.87
C SER A 148 6.46 -61.20 0.96
N MET A 149 6.71 -61.99 -0.10
CA MET A 149 7.74 -62.09 -1.17
C MET A 149 7.27 -63.22 -2.14
N THR A 150 7.86 -63.34 -3.34
CA THR A 150 7.82 -64.50 -4.29
C THR A 150 6.56 -64.68 -5.19
N MET A 151 6.63 -65.25 -6.40
CA MET A 151 7.75 -65.33 -7.38
C MET A 151 7.22 -65.65 -8.81
N LYS A 152 7.78 -64.98 -9.83
CA LYS A 152 7.85 -65.31 -11.29
C LYS A 152 6.75 -66.21 -11.92
N THR A 153 6.11 -65.65 -12.95
CA THR A 153 5.93 -66.35 -14.25
C THR A 153 6.29 -65.39 -15.39
N ARG A 154 7.08 -65.86 -16.37
CA ARG A 154 7.32 -65.15 -17.65
C ARG A 154 6.49 -65.81 -18.74
N VAL A 155 5.82 -65.00 -19.56
CA VAL A 155 5.44 -65.36 -20.93
C VAL A 155 5.78 -64.18 -21.82
N CYS A 156 6.61 -64.42 -22.84
CA CYS A 156 6.79 -63.48 -23.94
C CYS A 156 5.98 -63.98 -25.14
N VAL A 157 5.19 -63.10 -25.76
CA VAL A 157 4.67 -63.29 -27.12
C VAL A 157 5.07 -62.07 -27.92
N THR A 158 5.83 -62.27 -29.00
CA THR A 158 6.38 -61.21 -29.83
C THR A 158 5.59 -61.04 -31.12
N GLY A 159 5.21 -59.80 -31.41
CA GLY A 159 5.07 -59.30 -32.78
C GLY A 159 3.68 -59.36 -33.40
N LEU A 160 3.17 -58.18 -33.73
CA LEU A 160 2.74 -57.91 -35.11
C LEU A 160 3.10 -56.47 -35.46
N VAL A 161 3.67 -56.25 -36.64
CA VAL A 161 3.87 -54.91 -37.22
C VAL A 161 2.79 -54.72 -38.28
N ALA A 162 2.00 -53.66 -38.15
CA ALA A 162 1.06 -53.22 -39.16
C ALA A 162 1.18 -51.70 -39.34
N LEU A 163 1.31 -51.26 -40.58
CA LEU A 163 1.64 -49.88 -40.96
C LEU A 163 0.36 -49.10 -41.29
N MET A 164 0.11 -47.98 -40.61
CA MET A 164 -0.68 -46.89 -41.18
C MET A 164 0.08 -45.58 -41.02
N ALA A 165 0.34 -44.93 -42.15
CA ALA A 165 0.90 -43.58 -42.22
C ALA A 165 -0.22 -42.58 -42.57
N VAL A 166 0.11 -41.29 -42.52
CA VAL A 166 -0.73 -40.15 -42.92
C VAL A 166 -1.96 -39.92 -42.03
N LEU A 167 -1.73 -39.18 -40.94
CA LEU A 167 -2.33 -37.85 -40.81
C LEU A 167 -1.50 -36.99 -39.84
N ALA A 168 -0.49 -36.30 -40.40
CA ALA A 168 0.30 -35.31 -39.67
C ALA A 168 -0.51 -34.00 -39.53
N GLY A 169 -1.55 -34.02 -38.68
CA GLY A 169 -2.29 -32.82 -38.31
C GLY A 169 -1.42 -31.94 -37.41
N CYS A 170 -1.22 -30.68 -37.80
CA CYS A 170 -0.37 -29.73 -37.06
C CYS A 170 -0.97 -29.32 -35.71
N GLY A 171 -0.80 -30.16 -34.69
CA GLY A 171 -1.05 -29.85 -33.28
C GLY A 171 0.13 -29.12 -32.59
N ALA A 172 0.79 -28.20 -33.31
CA ALA A 172 1.88 -27.42 -32.74
C ALA A 172 1.31 -26.35 -31.79
N GLY A 173 1.31 -26.64 -30.49
CA GLY A 173 1.23 -25.59 -29.48
C GLY A 173 2.36 -24.57 -29.68
N PRO A 174 2.19 -23.30 -29.27
CA PRO A 174 3.16 -22.25 -29.53
C PRO A 174 4.55 -22.62 -28.98
N SER A 175 5.59 -22.44 -29.79
CA SER A 175 6.95 -22.64 -29.29
C SER A 175 7.26 -21.61 -28.20
N ARG A 176 7.86 -22.07 -27.10
CA ARG A 176 8.34 -21.23 -25.98
C ARG A 176 9.33 -20.15 -26.40
N ASP A 177 9.91 -20.26 -27.59
CA ASP A 177 10.77 -19.25 -28.20
C ASP A 177 10.02 -17.92 -28.42
N LYS A 178 8.72 -17.96 -28.74
CA LYS A 178 7.88 -16.78 -29.04
C LYS A 178 6.91 -16.39 -27.93
N VAL A 179 7.26 -16.74 -26.69
CA VAL A 179 6.51 -16.35 -25.49
C VAL A 179 7.30 -15.30 -24.70
N ILE A 180 6.63 -14.24 -24.27
CA ILE A 180 7.09 -13.33 -23.21
C ILE A 180 6.33 -13.65 -21.94
N ARG A 181 7.05 -14.02 -20.89
CA ARG A 181 6.48 -14.32 -19.57
C ARG A 181 6.50 -13.06 -18.72
N VAL A 182 5.35 -12.72 -18.14
CA VAL A 182 5.11 -11.55 -17.29
C VAL A 182 4.69 -12.05 -15.92
N THR A 183 5.29 -11.59 -14.82
CA THR A 183 4.74 -11.88 -13.47
C THR A 183 3.73 -10.84 -13.00
N ARG A 184 2.83 -11.23 -12.10
CA ARG A 184 2.25 -10.36 -11.07
C ARG A 184 2.57 -10.92 -9.68
N ASN A 185 2.78 -10.05 -8.70
CA ASN A 185 2.95 -10.43 -7.28
C ASN A 185 2.10 -9.57 -6.32
N ILE A 186 1.25 -8.72 -6.88
CA ILE A 186 0.17 -8.01 -6.20
C ILE A 186 -1.07 -8.04 -7.10
N GLY A 187 -2.20 -7.58 -6.59
CA GLY A 187 -3.38 -7.36 -7.42
C GLY A 187 -4.01 -8.65 -7.90
N GLY A 188 -4.22 -9.62 -7.00
CA GLY A 188 -4.92 -10.89 -7.29
C GLY A 188 -6.34 -10.78 -7.89
N ARG A 189 -6.88 -9.55 -7.95
CA ARG A 189 -8.26 -9.14 -8.25
C ARG A 189 -8.71 -9.43 -9.69
N GLU A 190 -10.04 -9.41 -9.89
CA GLU A 190 -10.68 -9.44 -11.22
C GLU A 190 -10.29 -8.23 -12.08
N GLY A 191 -10.17 -7.03 -11.49
CA GLY A 191 -9.74 -5.83 -12.24
C GLY A 191 -8.34 -5.98 -12.86
N PHE A 192 -7.39 -6.61 -12.16
CA PHE A 192 -6.10 -6.96 -12.75
C PHE A 192 -6.24 -7.98 -13.88
N ARG A 193 -7.17 -8.94 -13.77
CA ARG A 193 -7.41 -9.93 -14.82
C ARG A 193 -7.88 -9.26 -16.12
N ARG A 194 -8.81 -8.29 -16.02
CA ARG A 194 -9.23 -7.43 -17.15
C ARG A 194 -8.04 -6.66 -17.74
N HIS A 195 -7.20 -6.07 -16.89
CA HIS A 195 -5.96 -5.40 -17.31
C HIS A 195 -5.00 -6.32 -18.06
N PHE A 196 -4.72 -7.53 -17.55
CA PHE A 196 -3.79 -8.45 -18.22
C PHE A 196 -4.35 -8.96 -19.55
N ASP A 197 -5.66 -9.26 -19.64
CA ASP A 197 -6.31 -9.63 -20.90
C ASP A 197 -6.14 -8.51 -21.95
N ALA A 198 -6.37 -7.24 -21.55
CA ALA A 198 -6.17 -6.08 -22.42
C ALA A 198 -4.69 -5.90 -22.79
N TRP A 199 -3.76 -6.02 -21.83
CA TRP A 199 -2.32 -5.87 -22.05
C TRP A 199 -1.77 -6.93 -23.02
N LYS A 200 -2.21 -8.19 -22.84
CA LYS A 200 -1.92 -9.32 -23.74
C LYS A 200 -2.47 -9.04 -25.14
N ALA A 201 -3.72 -8.60 -25.27
CA ALA A 201 -4.29 -8.26 -26.56
C ALA A 201 -3.51 -7.14 -27.29
N ALA A 202 -3.16 -6.05 -26.58
CA ALA A 202 -2.36 -4.97 -27.14
C ALA A 202 -0.94 -5.43 -27.54
N PHE A 203 -0.30 -6.27 -26.72
CA PHE A 203 0.99 -6.87 -27.04
C PHE A 203 0.92 -7.78 -28.28
N GLU A 204 -0.07 -8.66 -28.38
CA GLU A 204 -0.19 -9.63 -29.48
C GLU A 204 -0.59 -8.95 -30.81
N VAL A 205 -1.37 -7.87 -30.76
CA VAL A 205 -1.65 -7.01 -31.93
C VAL A 205 -0.39 -6.27 -32.40
N LYS A 206 0.43 -5.74 -31.48
CA LYS A 206 1.74 -5.12 -31.81
C LYS A 206 2.75 -6.16 -32.33
N ASN A 207 2.61 -7.43 -31.93
CA ASN A 207 3.59 -8.49 -32.17
C ASN A 207 2.97 -9.79 -32.76
N PRO A 208 2.55 -9.78 -34.04
CA PRO A 208 1.96 -10.97 -34.68
C PRO A 208 2.84 -12.23 -34.56
N GLY A 209 2.25 -13.31 -34.08
CA GLY A 209 2.94 -14.59 -33.88
C GLY A 209 3.82 -14.67 -32.61
N TRP A 210 3.71 -13.70 -31.71
CA TRP A 210 4.17 -13.78 -30.32
C TRP A 210 2.98 -13.93 -29.36
N THR A 211 3.24 -14.41 -28.14
CA THR A 211 2.23 -14.58 -27.08
C THR A 211 2.75 -14.05 -25.75
N MET A 212 1.85 -13.50 -24.93
CA MET A 212 2.17 -13.08 -23.56
C MET A 212 1.51 -14.01 -22.53
N GLU A 213 2.30 -14.54 -21.60
CA GLU A 213 1.84 -15.47 -20.56
C GLU A 213 1.98 -14.84 -19.16
N LEU A 214 0.90 -14.84 -18.37
CA LEU A 214 0.93 -14.43 -16.97
C LEU A 214 1.46 -15.56 -16.09
N ILE A 215 2.50 -15.28 -15.32
CA ILE A 215 2.90 -16.06 -14.16
C ILE A 215 2.30 -15.36 -12.94
N ASP A 216 1.20 -15.94 -12.45
CA ASP A 216 0.50 -15.43 -11.27
C ASP A 216 1.17 -15.91 -9.98
N LEU A 217 1.70 -14.98 -9.18
CA LEU A 217 2.23 -15.24 -7.84
C LEU A 217 1.22 -14.84 -6.74
N GLY A 218 -0.01 -14.47 -7.11
CA GLY A 218 -1.03 -13.97 -6.21
C GLY A 218 -0.63 -12.66 -5.54
N ASN A 219 -0.98 -12.52 -4.26
CA ASN A 219 -0.53 -11.43 -3.39
C ASN A 219 0.65 -11.89 -2.48
N ALA A 220 1.45 -12.86 -2.92
CA ALA A 220 2.59 -13.37 -2.14
C ALA A 220 3.86 -12.52 -2.37
N GLU A 221 4.77 -12.52 -1.39
CA GLU A 221 6.09 -11.90 -1.55
C GLU A 221 6.86 -12.64 -2.65
N GLY A 222 7.08 -11.99 -3.80
CA GLY A 222 7.74 -12.62 -4.96
C GLY A 222 9.20 -13.03 -4.73
N ALA A 223 9.77 -12.73 -3.56
CA ALA A 223 11.16 -12.98 -3.20
C ALA A 223 11.59 -14.44 -3.38
N GLU A 224 10.82 -15.41 -2.89
CA GLU A 224 11.15 -16.83 -3.02
C GLU A 224 11.13 -17.28 -4.49
N PHE A 225 10.10 -16.86 -5.24
CA PHE A 225 9.98 -17.17 -6.67
C PHE A 225 11.16 -16.58 -7.45
N TYR A 226 11.49 -15.30 -7.25
CA TYR A 226 12.62 -14.68 -7.95
C TYR A 226 13.96 -15.30 -7.56
N LYS A 227 14.22 -15.53 -6.27
CA LYS A 227 15.45 -16.20 -5.81
C LYS A 227 15.60 -17.62 -6.39
N SER A 228 14.49 -18.38 -6.47
CA SER A 228 14.44 -19.68 -7.14
C SER A 228 14.77 -19.60 -8.63
N ARG A 229 14.11 -18.68 -9.37
CA ARG A 229 14.32 -18.52 -10.82
C ARG A 229 15.72 -17.99 -11.19
N ILE A 230 16.33 -17.17 -10.33
CA ILE A 230 17.75 -16.78 -10.46
C ILE A 230 18.64 -18.03 -10.34
N ALA A 231 18.43 -18.84 -9.30
CA ALA A 231 19.24 -20.05 -9.07
C ALA A 231 19.11 -21.11 -10.19
N THR A 232 17.98 -21.16 -10.90
CA THR A 232 17.78 -22.04 -12.07
C THR A 232 18.10 -21.39 -13.42
N GLY A 233 18.48 -20.11 -13.47
CA GLY A 233 18.67 -19.36 -14.72
C GLY A 233 17.41 -19.18 -15.56
N ASP A 234 16.22 -19.22 -14.95
CA ASP A 234 14.91 -19.21 -15.61
C ASP A 234 14.04 -18.00 -15.18
N LEU A 235 14.64 -16.81 -15.07
CA LEU A 235 13.85 -15.60 -14.82
C LEU A 235 12.85 -15.34 -15.97
N PRO A 236 11.59 -14.99 -15.67
CA PRO A 236 10.65 -14.46 -16.66
C PRO A 236 11.20 -13.20 -17.34
N GLU A 237 10.87 -13.00 -18.61
CA GLU A 237 11.42 -11.91 -19.43
C GLU A 237 10.99 -10.52 -18.94
N VAL A 238 9.79 -10.42 -18.35
CA VAL A 238 9.26 -9.22 -17.69
C VAL A 238 8.77 -9.63 -16.30
N ILE A 239 9.11 -8.87 -15.27
CA ILE A 239 8.70 -9.16 -13.89
C ILE A 239 8.12 -7.93 -13.19
N MET A 240 7.11 -8.13 -12.35
CA MET A 240 6.59 -7.09 -11.47
C MET A 240 7.54 -6.88 -10.30
N THR A 241 7.91 -5.63 -10.04
CA THR A 241 8.97 -5.26 -9.10
C THR A 241 8.49 -4.15 -8.17
N TRP A 242 8.54 -4.46 -6.87
CA TRP A 242 8.25 -3.55 -5.76
C TRP A 242 9.50 -3.42 -4.88
N GLU A 243 9.48 -3.94 -3.66
CA GLU A 243 10.62 -3.88 -2.73
C GLU A 243 11.82 -4.70 -3.23
N MET A 244 11.57 -5.77 -4.00
CA MET A 244 12.59 -6.61 -4.63
C MET A 244 13.41 -5.91 -5.74
N SER A 245 13.04 -4.69 -6.18
CA SER A 245 13.72 -3.99 -7.28
C SER A 245 15.23 -3.80 -7.04
N SER A 246 15.64 -3.46 -5.82
CA SER A 246 17.04 -3.24 -5.45
C SER A 246 17.86 -4.54 -5.50
N PHE A 247 17.37 -5.61 -4.87
CA PHE A 247 17.97 -6.95 -4.92
C PHE A 247 18.13 -7.46 -6.36
N LEU A 248 17.12 -7.26 -7.19
CA LEU A 248 17.13 -7.69 -8.59
C LEU A 248 18.13 -6.88 -9.43
N ALA A 249 18.24 -5.56 -9.21
CA ALA A 249 19.24 -4.71 -9.84
C ALA A 249 20.67 -5.09 -9.41
N ASP A 250 20.92 -5.29 -8.11
CA ASP A 250 22.24 -5.60 -7.55
C ASP A 250 22.74 -6.98 -7.96
N GLY A 251 21.84 -7.97 -8.10
CA GLY A 251 22.17 -9.27 -8.68
C GLY A 251 22.40 -9.25 -10.19
N GLY A 252 22.32 -8.10 -10.87
CA GLY A 252 22.47 -7.98 -12.33
C GLY A 252 21.32 -8.59 -13.14
N ASN A 253 20.15 -8.75 -12.52
CA ASN A 253 18.99 -9.44 -13.11
C ASN A 253 18.05 -8.52 -13.89
N LEU A 254 18.16 -7.20 -13.72
CA LEU A 254 17.34 -6.20 -14.41
C LEU A 254 18.10 -5.49 -15.53
N VAL A 255 17.36 -5.06 -16.55
CA VAL A 255 17.85 -4.24 -17.65
C VAL A 255 17.41 -2.79 -17.42
N PRO A 256 18.32 -1.80 -17.45
CA PRO A 256 17.93 -0.40 -17.39
C PRO A 256 17.03 0.04 -18.55
N LEU A 257 16.06 0.89 -18.24
CA LEU A 257 15.19 1.59 -19.18
C LEU A 257 15.80 2.98 -19.44
N PRO A 258 16.01 3.38 -20.70
CA PRO A 258 16.60 4.68 -21.02
C PRO A 258 15.65 5.82 -20.67
N ASP A 259 16.18 7.02 -20.38
CA ASP A 259 15.36 8.19 -20.05
C ASP A 259 14.29 8.50 -21.12
N ALA A 260 14.61 8.26 -22.39
CA ALA A 260 13.67 8.34 -23.52
C ALA A 260 12.37 7.50 -23.36
N TYR A 261 12.38 6.42 -22.58
CA TYR A 261 11.18 5.63 -22.25
C TYR A 261 10.22 6.44 -21.37
N TYR A 262 10.73 7.04 -20.28
CA TYR A 262 9.93 7.88 -19.39
C TYR A 262 9.48 9.16 -20.12
N GLU A 263 10.36 9.77 -20.92
CA GLU A 263 10.02 10.92 -21.75
C GLU A 263 8.92 10.62 -22.77
N LYS A 264 8.93 9.45 -23.42
CA LYS A 264 7.91 9.02 -24.40
C LYS A 264 6.49 9.07 -23.81
N PHE A 265 6.33 8.56 -22.58
CA PHE A 265 5.04 8.55 -21.89
C PHE A 265 4.82 9.74 -20.95
N GLY A 266 5.82 10.61 -20.80
CA GLY A 266 5.78 11.80 -19.93
C GLY A 266 5.74 11.44 -18.44
N ILE A 267 6.36 10.33 -18.07
CA ILE A 267 6.46 9.85 -16.69
C ILE A 267 7.50 10.70 -15.95
N PRO A 268 7.22 11.21 -14.74
CA PRO A 268 8.24 11.85 -13.90
C PRO A 268 9.39 10.87 -13.66
N PHE A 269 10.64 11.29 -13.90
CA PHE A 269 11.78 10.42 -13.66
C PHE A 269 11.82 9.98 -12.18
N PRO A 270 11.78 8.67 -11.88
CA PRO A 270 12.01 8.19 -10.53
C PRO A 270 13.47 8.44 -10.12
N GLU A 271 13.73 8.42 -8.81
CA GLU A 271 15.11 8.53 -8.31
C GLU A 271 15.98 7.37 -8.84
N PRO A 272 17.17 7.66 -9.41
CA PRO A 272 18.01 6.65 -10.04
C PRO A 272 18.69 5.77 -8.98
N TYR A 273 18.58 4.45 -9.11
CA TYR A 273 19.26 3.50 -8.24
C TYR A 273 20.64 3.20 -8.81
N LYS A 274 21.69 3.60 -8.09
CA LYS A 274 23.10 3.48 -8.52
C LYS A 274 23.40 4.10 -9.90
N GLY A 275 22.59 5.10 -10.29
CA GLY A 275 22.67 5.80 -11.59
C GLY A 275 21.61 5.38 -12.61
N GLU A 276 20.93 4.25 -12.40
CA GLU A 276 20.06 3.61 -13.39
C GLU A 276 18.57 3.57 -12.99
N ARG A 277 17.70 3.33 -13.95
CA ARG A 277 16.24 3.19 -13.76
C ARG A 277 15.74 1.92 -14.44
N TYR A 278 14.95 1.09 -13.76
CA TYR A 278 14.66 -0.27 -14.21
C TYR A 278 13.17 -0.58 -14.42
N THR A 279 12.26 0.30 -13.99
CA THR A 279 10.85 -0.03 -13.76
C THR A 279 9.90 0.96 -14.43
N THR A 280 8.71 0.53 -14.84
CA THR A 280 7.80 1.38 -15.63
C THR A 280 7.36 2.68 -14.95
N GLN A 281 7.13 2.67 -13.62
CA GLN A 281 6.27 3.60 -12.87
C GLN A 281 4.80 3.37 -13.21
N ALA A 282 4.27 2.23 -12.76
CA ALA A 282 2.90 1.82 -13.06
C ALA A 282 1.88 2.90 -12.65
N GLY A 283 2.07 3.52 -11.50
CA GLY A 283 1.29 4.66 -11.05
C GLY A 283 1.38 4.90 -9.53
N LEU A 284 0.55 5.83 -9.09
CA LEU A 284 0.54 6.32 -7.72
C LEU A 284 -0.54 5.62 -6.89
N GLN A 285 -0.15 4.77 -5.93
CA GLN A 285 -1.03 4.31 -4.87
C GLN A 285 -0.96 5.21 -3.64
N ILE A 286 -2.07 5.30 -2.92
CA ILE A 286 -2.19 6.01 -1.64
C ILE A 286 -2.75 5.08 -0.57
N GLN A 287 -2.40 5.33 0.69
CA GLN A 287 -2.85 4.57 1.86
C GLN A 287 -3.39 5.51 2.94
N GLY A 288 -4.39 5.02 3.68
CA GLY A 288 -5.35 5.81 4.43
C GLY A 288 -6.53 4.94 4.91
N ILE A 289 -7.58 5.59 5.40
CA ILE A 289 -8.64 4.93 6.17
C ILE A 289 -9.93 4.95 5.34
N ILE A 290 -10.43 3.80 4.89
CA ILE A 290 -11.74 3.71 4.23
C ILE A 290 -12.83 3.52 5.29
N VAL A 291 -13.96 4.22 5.13
CA VAL A 291 -15.07 4.22 6.09
C VAL A 291 -16.42 3.94 5.42
N ASN A 292 -17.31 3.25 6.12
CA ASN A 292 -18.73 3.15 5.77
C ASN A 292 -19.42 4.45 6.21
N LYS A 293 -19.88 5.25 5.23
CA LYS A 293 -20.39 6.60 5.47
C LYS A 293 -21.62 6.60 6.38
N ASP A 294 -22.51 5.62 6.26
CA ASP A 294 -23.76 5.58 7.01
C ASP A 294 -23.55 5.21 8.48
N MET A 295 -22.60 4.30 8.78
CA MET A 295 -22.23 3.98 10.17
C MET A 295 -21.60 5.18 10.88
N TRP A 296 -20.73 5.93 10.21
CA TRP A 296 -20.11 7.14 10.76
C TRP A 296 -21.09 8.32 10.86
N ASN A 297 -22.04 8.47 9.92
CA ASN A 297 -23.14 9.42 10.01
C ASN A 297 -24.04 9.15 11.23
N ASP A 298 -24.28 7.88 11.58
CA ASP A 298 -25.14 7.49 12.71
C ASP A 298 -24.56 7.91 14.08
N ILE A 299 -23.23 8.05 14.20
CA ILE A 299 -22.57 8.67 15.37
C ILE A 299 -22.38 10.19 15.24
N GLY A 300 -22.84 10.79 14.13
CA GLY A 300 -22.74 12.24 13.88
C GLY A 300 -21.38 12.73 13.37
N VAL A 301 -20.49 11.84 12.95
CA VAL A 301 -19.14 12.17 12.47
C VAL A 301 -19.08 12.09 10.96
N THR A 302 -19.13 13.24 10.30
CA THR A 302 -19.19 13.35 8.82
C THR A 302 -17.88 13.80 8.17
N GLU A 303 -16.79 13.82 8.94
CA GLU A 303 -15.52 14.47 8.61
C GLU A 303 -14.37 13.71 9.31
N PRO A 304 -13.17 13.60 8.73
CA PRO A 304 -12.06 12.85 9.32
C PRO A 304 -11.66 13.36 10.71
N PRO A 305 -11.65 12.50 11.76
CA PRO A 305 -11.12 12.87 13.07
C PRO A 305 -9.64 13.28 12.99
N ALA A 306 -9.27 14.36 13.68
CA ALA A 306 -7.94 14.97 13.53
C ALA A 306 -6.82 14.29 14.34
N THR A 307 -7.16 13.45 15.33
CA THR A 307 -6.24 12.78 16.26
C THR A 307 -6.67 11.34 16.50
N TRP A 308 -5.74 10.49 16.95
CA TRP A 308 -6.03 9.11 17.33
C TRP A 308 -7.05 9.01 18.47
N ASP A 309 -6.98 9.88 19.48
CA ASP A 309 -7.98 9.95 20.56
C ASP A 309 -9.39 10.18 20.00
N ALA A 310 -9.54 11.04 18.99
CA ALA A 310 -10.84 11.33 18.37
C ALA A 310 -11.35 10.15 17.51
N TYR A 311 -10.46 9.34 16.92
CA TYR A 311 -10.84 8.05 16.34
C TYR A 311 -11.28 7.06 17.43
N PHE A 312 -10.61 6.98 18.57
CA PHE A 312 -10.97 6.06 19.66
C PHE A 312 -12.32 6.39 20.30
N GLU A 313 -12.64 7.66 20.55
CA GLU A 313 -13.98 8.04 21.04
C GLU A 313 -15.07 7.78 19.97
N ALA A 314 -14.77 7.98 18.68
CA ALA A 314 -15.68 7.62 17.60
C ALA A 314 -15.88 6.09 17.48
N PHE A 315 -14.84 5.29 17.69
CA PHE A 315 -14.93 3.83 17.72
C PHE A 315 -15.81 3.34 18.87
N ARG A 316 -15.69 3.92 20.08
CA ARG A 316 -16.64 3.64 21.18
C ARG A 316 -18.08 4.01 20.82
N ALA A 317 -18.29 5.17 20.19
CA ALA A 317 -19.62 5.58 19.75
C ALA A 317 -20.21 4.61 18.68
N LEU A 318 -19.38 4.03 17.81
CA LEU A 318 -19.79 2.99 16.86
C LEU A 318 -20.20 1.70 17.60
N GLU A 319 -19.45 1.29 18.61
CA GLU A 319 -19.79 0.13 19.47
C GLU A 319 -21.07 0.35 20.28
N GLU A 320 -21.29 1.56 20.84
CA GLU A 320 -22.53 1.93 21.53
C GLU A 320 -23.77 1.88 20.61
N LYS A 321 -23.57 2.00 19.28
CA LYS A 321 -24.61 1.81 18.26
C LYS A 321 -24.69 0.37 17.71
N GLY A 322 -23.77 -0.51 18.11
CA GLY A 322 -23.71 -1.90 17.65
C GLY A 322 -23.01 -2.12 16.30
N HIS A 323 -22.27 -1.12 15.80
CA HIS A 323 -21.42 -1.27 14.62
C HIS A 323 -20.03 -1.79 15.03
N LYS A 324 -19.46 -2.74 14.28
CA LYS A 324 -18.05 -3.15 14.45
C LYS A 324 -17.15 -1.96 14.07
N PRO A 325 -16.36 -1.39 14.99
CA PRO A 325 -15.66 -0.13 14.76
C PRO A 325 -14.55 -0.27 13.70
N LEU A 326 -13.81 -1.38 13.73
CA LEU A 326 -12.66 -1.65 12.87
C LEU A 326 -12.73 -3.05 12.24
N VAL A 327 -12.46 -3.12 10.95
CA VAL A 327 -12.13 -4.36 10.21
C VAL A 327 -10.62 -4.55 10.30
N PHE A 328 -10.19 -5.71 10.81
CA PHE A 328 -8.80 -6.07 11.04
C PHE A 328 -8.66 -7.59 10.97
N GLY A 329 -7.68 -8.08 10.22
CA GLY A 329 -7.24 -9.48 10.17
C GLY A 329 -5.78 -9.57 10.62
N GLY A 330 -5.52 -10.41 11.62
CA GLY A 330 -4.22 -10.56 12.24
C GLY A 330 -3.29 -11.55 11.54
N ARG A 331 -3.80 -12.42 10.65
CA ARG A 331 -3.03 -13.56 10.10
C ARG A 331 -1.92 -13.15 9.12
N GLU A 332 -2.09 -12.03 8.42
CA GLU A 332 -1.35 -11.68 7.20
C GLU A 332 -0.75 -10.27 7.25
N TRP A 333 -0.11 -9.84 6.15
CA TRP A 333 0.55 -8.53 6.00
C TRP A 333 -0.35 -7.34 6.36
N SER A 334 -1.67 -7.46 6.20
CA SER A 334 -2.65 -6.43 6.54
C SER A 334 -2.62 -6.03 8.02
N ALA A 335 -2.25 -6.94 8.92
CA ALA A 335 -2.07 -6.66 10.35
C ALA A 335 -1.06 -5.53 10.62
N ALA A 336 -0.07 -5.32 9.74
CA ALA A 336 0.91 -4.24 9.88
C ALA A 336 0.34 -2.83 9.62
N GLN A 337 -0.79 -2.70 8.90
CA GLN A 337 -1.25 -1.42 8.35
C GLN A 337 -1.37 -0.30 9.41
N PRO A 338 -1.91 -0.51 10.64
CA PRO A 338 -1.97 0.56 11.63
C PRO A 338 -0.59 1.02 12.13
N LEU A 339 0.35 0.10 12.34
CA LEU A 339 1.72 0.41 12.77
C LEU A 339 2.50 1.11 11.65
N PHE A 340 2.41 0.57 10.43
CA PHE A 340 2.99 1.15 9.22
C PHE A 340 2.48 2.59 9.00
N TYR A 341 1.19 2.84 9.18
CA TYR A 341 0.61 4.17 8.95
C TYR A 341 1.16 5.21 9.90
N ALA A 342 1.22 4.91 11.20
CA ALA A 342 1.81 5.79 12.21
C ALA A 342 3.30 6.06 11.95
N ILE A 343 4.07 5.04 11.56
CA ILE A 343 5.48 5.19 11.20
C ILE A 343 5.61 6.09 9.95
N ALA A 344 4.84 5.85 8.89
CA ALA A 344 4.91 6.62 7.65
C ALA A 344 4.36 8.06 7.75
N SER A 345 3.37 8.30 8.61
CA SER A 345 2.81 9.64 8.87
C SER A 345 3.74 10.51 9.71
N ASP A 346 4.42 9.91 10.70
CA ASP A 346 5.03 10.65 11.81
C ASP A 346 6.51 10.37 12.14
N LEU A 347 7.14 9.29 11.69
CA LEU A 347 8.61 9.12 11.83
C LEU A 347 9.39 9.89 10.75
N TYR A 348 8.80 10.09 9.57
CA TYR A 348 9.47 10.64 8.39
C TYR A 348 9.25 12.15 8.19
N ASP A 349 10.15 12.80 7.45
CA ASP A 349 9.94 14.15 6.93
C ASP A 349 8.92 14.11 5.79
N ARG A 350 7.77 14.77 5.95
CA ARG A 350 6.69 14.74 4.94
C ARG A 350 7.03 15.41 3.61
N LYS A 351 8.15 16.14 3.56
CA LYS A 351 8.76 16.63 2.32
C LYS A 351 10.20 16.16 2.31
N VAL A 352 10.57 15.39 1.29
CA VAL A 352 11.95 14.91 1.09
C VAL A 352 12.89 16.11 0.99
N ASN A 353 13.99 16.06 1.74
CA ASN A 353 15.05 17.07 1.69
C ASN A 353 16.34 16.39 1.21
N PRO A 354 16.77 16.57 -0.06
CA PRO A 354 17.97 15.93 -0.60
C PRO A 354 19.27 16.27 0.15
N ALA A 355 19.30 17.31 0.99
CA ALA A 355 20.45 17.68 1.81
C ALA A 355 20.46 17.02 3.22
N LYS A 356 19.49 16.15 3.54
CA LYS A 356 19.39 15.43 4.82
C LYS A 356 19.14 13.94 4.53
N PRO A 357 19.92 12.99 5.10
CA PRO A 357 19.58 11.58 4.99
C PRO A 357 18.24 11.28 5.66
N SER A 358 17.46 10.39 5.05
CA SER A 358 16.16 9.93 5.54
C SER A 358 16.29 9.16 6.86
N TRP A 359 15.16 8.79 7.47
CA TRP A 359 15.22 7.90 8.62
C TRP A 359 15.79 6.52 8.25
N SER A 360 15.34 5.91 7.14
CA SER A 360 15.86 4.62 6.63
C SER A 360 17.37 4.62 6.44
N LYS A 361 17.92 5.62 5.75
CA LYS A 361 19.36 5.71 5.47
C LYS A 361 20.19 5.89 6.74
N ARG A 362 19.62 6.54 7.76
CA ARG A 362 20.22 6.65 9.09
C ARG A 362 20.09 5.34 9.90
N ARG A 363 19.01 4.58 9.70
CA ARG A 363 18.82 3.25 10.32
C ARG A 363 19.76 2.20 9.73
N ASP A 364 20.01 2.25 8.43
CA ASP A 364 21.02 1.41 7.75
C ASP A 364 22.46 1.77 8.16
N ALA A 365 22.70 3.04 8.51
CA ALA A 365 23.98 3.51 9.06
C ALA A 365 24.14 3.24 10.57
N GLY A 366 23.11 2.73 11.27
CA GLY A 366 23.12 2.51 12.72
C GLY A 366 23.10 3.79 13.57
N GLU A 367 22.58 4.90 13.04
CA GLU A 367 22.44 6.17 13.78
C GLU A 367 21.15 6.26 14.62
N VAL A 368 20.16 5.41 14.34
CA VAL A 368 18.82 5.40 14.95
C VAL A 368 18.30 3.97 15.03
N HIS A 369 17.39 3.73 15.98
CA HIS A 369 16.77 2.43 16.25
C HIS A 369 15.30 2.63 16.62
N PHE A 370 14.42 1.75 16.17
CA PHE A 370 12.98 1.78 16.50
C PHE A 370 12.76 1.74 18.02
N ALA A 371 13.54 0.95 18.76
CA ALA A 371 13.57 0.88 20.22
C ALA A 371 13.78 2.24 20.92
N THR A 372 14.46 3.18 20.25
CA THR A 372 14.85 4.48 20.80
C THR A 372 13.96 5.65 20.37
N GLU A 373 13.10 5.46 19.36
CA GLU A 373 12.33 6.55 18.75
C GLU A 373 10.98 6.78 19.47
N PRO A 374 10.75 7.92 20.16
CA PRO A 374 9.56 8.12 20.98
C PRO A 374 8.23 8.06 20.20
N VAL A 375 8.26 8.40 18.91
CA VAL A 375 7.08 8.34 18.02
C VAL A 375 6.71 6.90 17.63
N VAL A 376 7.69 5.98 17.58
CA VAL A 376 7.43 4.55 17.30
C VAL A 376 6.88 3.86 18.54
N ARG A 377 7.33 4.27 19.74
CA ARG A 377 6.68 3.90 21.01
C ARG A 377 5.21 4.32 21.04
N GLN A 378 4.91 5.57 20.71
CA GLN A 378 3.53 6.06 20.60
C GLN A 378 2.72 5.30 19.53
N ALA A 379 3.35 4.88 18.43
CA ALA A 379 2.71 4.02 17.43
C ALA A 379 2.37 2.64 17.99
N MET A 380 3.26 2.03 18.77
CA MET A 380 2.99 0.75 19.42
C MET A 380 1.91 0.86 20.52
N GLU A 381 1.91 1.94 21.29
CA GLU A 381 0.85 2.26 22.28
C GLU A 381 -0.52 2.46 21.61
N MET A 382 -0.56 3.16 20.48
CA MET A 382 -1.76 3.35 19.65
C MET A 382 -2.27 1.99 19.11
N VAL A 383 -1.37 1.15 18.59
CA VAL A 383 -1.73 -0.20 18.10
C VAL A 383 -2.21 -1.13 19.21
N ILE A 384 -1.57 -1.11 20.38
CA ILE A 384 -2.04 -1.84 21.58
C ILE A 384 -3.47 -1.38 21.94
N THR A 385 -3.72 -0.07 21.92
CA THR A 385 -5.06 0.50 22.17
C THR A 385 -6.08 0.06 21.12
N LEU A 386 -5.70 -0.06 19.84
CA LEU A 386 -6.57 -0.62 18.80
C LEU A 386 -6.94 -2.08 19.08
N VAL A 387 -5.94 -2.94 19.35
CA VAL A 387 -6.19 -4.39 19.47
C VAL A 387 -6.83 -4.80 20.80
N ASP A 388 -6.61 -4.07 21.89
CA ASP A 388 -7.25 -4.35 23.19
C ASP A 388 -8.70 -3.88 23.28
N HIS A 389 -9.10 -2.88 22.48
CA HIS A 389 -10.43 -2.26 22.59
C HIS A 389 -11.35 -2.44 21.39
N PHE A 390 -10.81 -2.49 20.15
CA PHE A 390 -11.62 -2.33 18.94
C PHE A 390 -11.46 -3.46 17.91
N VAL A 391 -10.72 -4.53 18.25
CA VAL A 391 -10.52 -5.72 17.41
C VAL A 391 -11.23 -6.92 18.02
N GLU A 392 -11.96 -7.67 17.19
CA GLU A 392 -12.76 -8.81 17.65
C GLU A 392 -11.93 -10.03 18.06
N LYS A 393 -12.42 -10.76 19.08
CA LYS A 393 -11.82 -12.02 19.53
C LYS A 393 -11.93 -13.08 18.45
N GLY A 394 -10.79 -13.40 17.83
CA GLY A 394 -10.70 -14.31 16.70
C GLY A 394 -10.00 -13.69 15.48
N ALA A 395 -9.88 -12.36 15.41
CA ALA A 395 -9.26 -11.66 14.29
C ALA A 395 -7.82 -12.14 13.98
N LEU A 396 -7.08 -12.68 14.96
CA LEU A 396 -5.76 -13.30 14.73
C LEU A 396 -5.77 -14.49 13.75
N SER A 397 -6.89 -15.20 13.57
CA SER A 397 -7.04 -16.23 12.54
C SER A 397 -7.54 -15.70 11.20
N ASP A 398 -8.02 -14.47 11.15
CA ASP A 398 -8.55 -13.82 9.94
C ASP A 398 -7.43 -13.16 9.13
N GLY A 399 -7.46 -13.30 7.80
CA GLY A 399 -6.53 -12.64 6.88
C GLY A 399 -7.25 -11.67 5.94
N TYR A 400 -6.57 -11.25 4.87
CA TYR A 400 -7.05 -10.18 4.00
C TYR A 400 -8.38 -10.51 3.29
N ASN A 401 -8.63 -11.78 2.97
CA ASN A 401 -9.91 -12.23 2.40
C ASN A 401 -11.08 -12.11 3.41
N GLU A 402 -10.79 -12.35 4.70
CA GLU A 402 -11.77 -12.20 5.78
C GLU A 402 -12.11 -10.72 6.00
N GLU A 403 -11.09 -9.84 5.95
CA GLU A 403 -11.25 -8.38 5.99
C GLU A 403 -12.12 -7.86 4.84
N GLN A 404 -11.79 -8.20 3.59
CA GLN A 404 -12.57 -7.84 2.39
C GLN A 404 -14.04 -8.26 2.54
N ARG A 405 -14.27 -9.52 2.92
CA ARG A 405 -15.61 -10.09 3.12
C ARG A 405 -16.38 -9.38 4.23
N ASP A 406 -15.71 -8.85 5.26
CA ASP A 406 -16.31 -8.09 6.36
C ASP A 406 -16.64 -6.65 5.95
N PHE A 407 -15.69 -5.92 5.36
CA PHE A 407 -15.91 -4.53 4.96
C PHE A 407 -16.90 -4.42 3.80
N TYR A 408 -16.67 -5.09 2.68
CA TYR A 408 -17.57 -5.07 1.51
C TYR A 408 -18.95 -5.68 1.83
N GLY A 409 -18.99 -6.63 2.76
CA GLY A 409 -20.23 -7.19 3.29
C GLY A 409 -20.99 -6.29 4.27
N GLY A 410 -20.57 -5.02 4.44
CA GLY A 410 -21.25 -4.03 5.29
C GLY A 410 -21.21 -4.33 6.78
N ARG A 411 -20.25 -5.15 7.25
CA ARG A 411 -20.17 -5.59 8.66
C ARG A 411 -19.23 -4.78 9.53
N GLY A 412 -18.51 -3.79 8.99
CA GLY A 412 -17.62 -2.93 9.79
C GLY A 412 -17.54 -1.50 9.27
N ALA A 413 -17.35 -0.56 10.20
CA ALA A 413 -17.43 0.87 9.95
C ALA A 413 -16.15 1.48 9.36
N THR A 414 -14.99 0.86 9.63
CA THR A 414 -13.67 1.40 9.31
C THR A 414 -12.73 0.29 8.86
N TRP A 415 -11.87 0.55 7.89
CA TRP A 415 -10.79 -0.36 7.51
C TRP A 415 -9.55 0.46 7.12
N MET A 416 -8.38 0.09 7.66
CA MET A 416 -7.11 0.78 7.40
C MET A 416 -6.40 0.08 6.25
N MET A 417 -6.63 0.56 5.02
CA MET A 417 -6.19 -0.14 3.82
C MET A 417 -5.91 0.80 2.64
N GLY A 418 -4.97 0.41 1.77
CA GLY A 418 -4.62 1.17 0.57
C GLY A 418 -5.76 1.30 -0.45
N CYS A 419 -5.67 2.33 -1.29
CA CYS A 419 -6.74 2.72 -2.23
C CYS A 419 -7.20 1.61 -3.19
N TRP A 420 -6.36 0.60 -3.42
CA TRP A 420 -6.66 -0.60 -4.22
C TRP A 420 -7.97 -1.30 -3.86
N VAL A 421 -8.48 -1.13 -2.63
CA VAL A 421 -9.81 -1.61 -2.21
C VAL A 421 -10.95 -1.10 -3.09
N ALA A 422 -10.78 0.07 -3.73
CA ALA A 422 -11.79 0.61 -4.64
C ALA A 422 -12.00 -0.24 -5.90
N GLY A 423 -10.95 -0.95 -6.36
CA GLY A 423 -11.03 -1.85 -7.53
C GLY A 423 -11.88 -3.11 -7.27
N ASP A 424 -12.15 -3.43 -6.01
CA ASP A 424 -12.96 -4.57 -5.58
C ASP A 424 -14.44 -4.21 -5.29
N ILE A 425 -14.79 -2.92 -5.28
CA ILE A 425 -16.15 -2.44 -4.95
C ILE A 425 -17.20 -2.95 -5.95
N GLU A 426 -16.89 -2.91 -7.26
CA GLU A 426 -17.76 -3.46 -8.31
C GLU A 426 -17.81 -5.00 -8.25
N PRO A 427 -16.67 -5.74 -8.22
CA PRO A 427 -16.67 -7.20 -8.03
C PRO A 427 -17.45 -7.71 -6.82
N ASN A 428 -17.48 -6.97 -5.71
CA ASN A 428 -18.23 -7.33 -4.49
C ASN A 428 -19.63 -6.69 -4.42
N GLN A 429 -20.06 -5.99 -5.48
CA GLN A 429 -21.38 -5.34 -5.60
C GLN A 429 -21.73 -4.41 -4.42
N VAL A 430 -20.77 -3.62 -3.94
CA VAL A 430 -20.94 -2.81 -2.72
C VAL A 430 -21.82 -1.60 -2.98
N GLU A 431 -23.03 -1.60 -2.41
CA GLU A 431 -24.03 -0.54 -2.65
C GLU A 431 -23.88 0.68 -1.71
N PHE A 432 -23.46 0.49 -0.46
CA PHE A 432 -23.40 1.54 0.56
C PHE A 432 -22.32 2.60 0.29
N ASP A 433 -22.56 3.84 0.72
CA ASP A 433 -21.60 4.93 0.50
C ASP A 433 -20.34 4.80 1.37
N MET A 434 -19.19 5.17 0.79
CA MET A 434 -17.89 5.13 1.44
C MET A 434 -17.14 6.45 1.29
N GLU A 435 -16.26 6.72 2.24
CA GLU A 435 -15.26 7.79 2.12
C GLU A 435 -13.85 7.25 2.37
N TYR A 436 -12.85 8.00 1.91
CA TYR A 436 -11.43 7.71 2.09
C TYR A 436 -10.76 8.86 2.83
N TRP A 437 -10.31 8.59 4.04
CA TRP A 437 -9.88 9.58 5.02
C TRP A 437 -8.36 9.51 5.30
N PRO A 438 -7.72 10.66 5.58
CA PRO A 438 -6.30 10.74 5.88
C PRO A 438 -5.95 10.10 7.23
N VAL A 439 -4.70 9.68 7.37
CA VAL A 439 -4.14 9.18 8.65
C VAL A 439 -3.92 10.37 9.60
N PRO A 440 -4.44 10.34 10.84
CA PRO A 440 -4.19 11.37 11.85
C PRO A 440 -2.78 11.26 12.44
N SER A 441 -2.27 12.35 13.02
CA SER A 441 -0.92 12.34 13.60
C SER A 441 -0.89 11.96 15.07
N LEU A 442 0.13 11.20 15.47
CA LEU A 442 0.47 10.96 16.88
C LEU A 442 1.09 12.19 17.56
N ILE A 443 1.85 12.98 16.79
CA ILE A 443 2.64 14.12 17.28
C ILE A 443 2.04 15.49 16.88
N GLY A 444 0.72 15.53 16.64
CA GLY A 444 -0.02 16.76 16.39
C GLY A 444 0.24 17.44 15.05
N ARG A 445 0.85 16.74 14.07
CA ARG A 445 0.87 17.20 12.67
C ARG A 445 -0.56 17.12 12.06
N PRO A 446 -0.89 17.87 11.00
CA PRO A 446 -2.18 17.69 10.31
C PRO A 446 -2.36 16.24 9.81
N PRO A 447 -3.58 15.74 9.60
CA PRO A 447 -3.79 14.47 8.90
C PRO A 447 -3.18 14.46 7.50
N VAL A 448 -2.76 13.30 6.99
CA VAL A 448 -2.12 13.15 5.67
C VAL A 448 -2.39 11.77 5.04
N PHE A 449 -2.36 11.65 3.72
CA PHE A 449 -2.33 10.35 3.03
C PHE A 449 -0.89 9.86 2.80
N ILE A 450 -0.68 8.55 2.85
CA ILE A 450 0.63 7.94 2.61
C ILE A 450 0.74 7.57 1.13
N GLN A 451 1.66 8.18 0.42
CA GLN A 451 1.99 7.88 -0.97
C GLN A 451 2.90 6.63 -1.04
N THR A 452 2.48 5.64 -1.82
CA THR A 452 3.20 4.37 -2.04
C THR A 452 3.49 4.16 -3.54
N GLY A 453 4.04 5.21 -4.16
CA GLY A 453 4.45 5.27 -5.57
C GLY A 453 5.38 6.47 -5.83
N GLY A 454 5.96 6.56 -7.02
CA GLY A 454 6.99 7.57 -7.37
C GLY A 454 8.42 7.25 -6.88
N MET A 455 8.60 6.10 -6.22
CA MET A 455 9.85 5.33 -6.22
C MET A 455 9.74 4.26 -7.32
N GLN A 456 10.85 3.68 -7.75
CA GLN A 456 10.89 2.70 -8.85
C GLN A 456 10.00 1.45 -8.62
N THR A 457 8.78 1.47 -9.15
CA THR A 457 7.78 0.39 -9.05
C THR A 457 7.12 0.08 -10.41
N GLY A 458 6.40 -1.04 -10.49
CA GLY A 458 5.69 -1.48 -11.69
C GLY A 458 6.32 -2.74 -12.26
N TRP A 459 6.68 -2.72 -13.56
CA TRP A 459 7.36 -3.85 -14.22
C TRP A 459 8.76 -3.48 -14.68
N ALA A 460 9.65 -4.46 -14.63
CA ALA A 460 11.02 -4.40 -15.15
C ALA A 460 11.25 -5.48 -16.22
N MET A 461 12.11 -5.20 -17.18
CA MET A 461 12.66 -6.21 -18.09
C MET A 461 13.87 -6.89 -17.44
N THR A 462 13.95 -8.22 -17.51
CA THR A 462 15.07 -8.98 -16.94
C THR A 462 16.19 -9.23 -17.96
N THR A 463 17.35 -9.64 -17.48
CA THR A 463 18.48 -10.04 -18.33
C THR A 463 18.28 -11.39 -19.04
N SER A 464 17.21 -12.15 -18.75
CA SER A 464 16.84 -13.32 -19.56
C SER A 464 16.22 -12.94 -20.91
N ALA A 465 15.65 -11.73 -21.02
CA ALA A 465 15.13 -11.17 -22.26
C ALA A 465 16.28 -10.87 -23.25
N THR A 466 16.61 -11.88 -24.06
CA THR A 466 17.76 -11.92 -24.97
C THR A 466 17.31 -12.11 -26.43
N GLY A 467 18.14 -11.72 -27.39
CA GLY A 467 17.79 -11.79 -28.83
C GLY A 467 16.48 -11.04 -29.14
N GLU A 468 15.58 -11.66 -29.91
CA GLU A 468 14.25 -11.10 -30.20
C GLU A 468 13.42 -10.85 -28.92
N LYS A 469 13.55 -11.70 -27.89
CA LYS A 469 12.81 -11.52 -26.62
C LYS A 469 13.14 -10.19 -25.93
N ARG A 470 14.32 -9.62 -26.13
CA ARG A 470 14.69 -8.30 -25.59
C ARG A 470 13.82 -7.18 -26.17
N ALA A 471 13.63 -7.17 -27.49
CA ALA A 471 12.76 -6.22 -28.16
C ALA A 471 11.30 -6.42 -27.72
N LYS A 472 10.86 -7.68 -27.60
CA LYS A 472 9.48 -8.03 -27.23
C LYS A 472 9.16 -7.76 -25.76
N ALA A 473 10.11 -7.93 -24.84
CA ALA A 473 9.96 -7.49 -23.45
C ALA A 473 9.81 -5.97 -23.36
N MET A 474 10.61 -5.19 -24.09
CA MET A 474 10.41 -3.74 -24.22
C MET A 474 9.05 -3.41 -24.88
N ASP A 475 8.63 -4.13 -25.91
CA ASP A 475 7.31 -3.95 -26.53
C ASP A 475 6.17 -4.16 -25.53
N ALA A 476 6.28 -5.12 -24.61
CA ALA A 476 5.33 -5.34 -23.52
C ALA A 476 5.35 -4.19 -22.50
N LEU A 477 6.53 -3.72 -22.08
CA LEU A 477 6.63 -2.53 -21.20
C LEU A 477 6.06 -1.27 -21.87
N GLU A 478 6.08 -1.16 -23.20
CA GLU A 478 5.43 -0.07 -23.92
C GLU A 478 3.91 -0.23 -24.03
N THR A 479 3.39 -1.44 -24.29
CA THR A 479 1.93 -1.66 -24.43
C THR A 479 1.19 -1.58 -23.10
N PHE A 480 1.88 -1.62 -21.96
CA PHE A 480 1.31 -1.28 -20.65
C PHE A 480 0.72 0.15 -20.63
N TYR A 481 1.30 1.08 -21.40
CA TYR A 481 0.84 2.47 -21.53
C TYR A 481 -0.06 2.72 -22.76
N ASP A 482 -0.57 1.66 -23.41
CA ASP A 482 -1.74 1.83 -24.28
C ASP A 482 -2.92 2.38 -23.44
N PRO A 483 -3.69 3.38 -23.94
CA PRO A 483 -4.73 4.02 -23.14
C PRO A 483 -5.81 3.08 -22.59
N ALA A 484 -6.14 1.99 -23.29
CA ALA A 484 -7.11 1.00 -22.79
C ALA A 484 -6.48 0.12 -21.70
N VAL A 485 -5.29 -0.41 -21.97
CA VAL A 485 -4.50 -1.22 -21.02
C VAL A 485 -4.25 -0.47 -19.71
N TYR A 486 -3.91 0.82 -19.82
CA TYR A 486 -3.64 1.68 -18.68
C TYR A 486 -4.91 2.05 -17.90
N GLN A 487 -6.07 2.22 -18.57
CA GLN A 487 -7.34 2.44 -17.86
C GLN A 487 -7.75 1.23 -17.04
N GLU A 488 -7.66 0.02 -17.60
CA GLU A 488 -7.94 -1.21 -16.84
C GLU A 488 -6.97 -1.38 -15.66
N PHE A 489 -5.69 -0.98 -15.80
CA PHE A 489 -4.74 -1.00 -14.70
C PHE A 489 -5.11 -0.01 -13.58
N LEU A 490 -5.36 1.27 -13.93
CA LEU A 490 -5.76 2.28 -12.94
C LEU A 490 -7.07 1.88 -12.24
N ASN A 491 -7.99 1.21 -12.95
CA ASN A 491 -9.23 0.68 -12.40
C ASN A 491 -8.98 -0.50 -11.45
N GLY A 492 -8.26 -1.54 -11.88
CA GLY A 492 -8.06 -2.76 -11.10
C GLY A 492 -7.23 -2.55 -9.83
N GLU A 493 -6.28 -1.62 -9.85
CA GLU A 493 -5.35 -1.35 -8.73
C GLU A 493 -5.59 0.01 -8.05
N CYS A 494 -6.65 0.73 -8.44
CA CYS A 494 -7.00 2.08 -7.98
C CYS A 494 -5.81 3.05 -7.94
N GLN A 495 -5.00 3.09 -9.00
CA GLN A 495 -3.84 3.97 -9.07
C GLN A 495 -4.17 5.29 -9.76
N PHE A 496 -3.50 6.38 -9.36
CA PHE A 496 -3.53 7.64 -10.10
C PHE A 496 -2.38 7.66 -11.12
N GLY A 497 -2.67 8.08 -12.36
CA GLY A 497 -1.78 7.85 -13.50
C GLY A 497 -0.66 8.87 -13.63
N GLU A 498 0.59 8.43 -13.46
CA GLU A 498 1.78 9.29 -13.50
C GLU A 498 2.26 9.62 -14.93
N ALA A 499 1.97 8.75 -15.92
CA ALA A 499 2.40 8.92 -17.31
C ALA A 499 1.70 10.09 -18.02
N SER A 500 2.25 11.31 -17.93
CA SER A 500 1.53 12.54 -18.29
C SER A 500 1.04 12.64 -19.76
N LYS A 501 1.70 11.96 -20.71
CA LYS A 501 1.33 11.96 -22.14
C LYS A 501 0.28 10.91 -22.52
N VAL A 502 -0.02 9.94 -21.63
CA VAL A 502 -1.14 9.01 -21.82
C VAL A 502 -2.45 9.75 -21.51
N ALA A 503 -3.51 9.54 -22.30
CA ALA A 503 -4.79 10.27 -22.14
C ALA A 503 -5.52 9.94 -20.81
N VAL A 504 -5.15 8.84 -20.16
CA VAL A 504 -5.74 8.32 -18.93
C VAL A 504 -4.93 8.76 -17.71
N LYS A 505 -5.63 9.10 -16.61
CA LYS A 505 -5.06 9.79 -15.44
C LYS A 505 -5.64 9.36 -14.09
N ILE A 506 -6.86 8.82 -14.07
CA ILE A 506 -7.59 8.46 -12.86
C ILE A 506 -8.32 7.13 -13.09
N PRO A 507 -8.60 6.36 -12.03
CA PRO A 507 -9.57 5.27 -12.11
C PRO A 507 -10.94 5.81 -12.55
N ARG A 508 -11.69 5.00 -13.28
CA ARG A 508 -13.06 5.30 -13.74
C ARG A 508 -13.88 4.03 -13.62
N TYR A 509 -14.96 4.09 -12.84
CA TYR A 509 -15.83 2.94 -12.62
C TYR A 509 -17.25 3.24 -13.11
N ASP A 510 -17.86 2.28 -13.81
CA ASP A 510 -19.29 2.35 -14.14
C ASP A 510 -20.16 2.11 -12.89
N TRP A 511 -19.62 1.40 -11.88
CA TRP A 511 -20.26 1.22 -10.58
C TRP A 511 -20.29 2.54 -9.77
N PRO A 512 -21.46 3.16 -9.54
CA PRO A 512 -21.53 4.54 -9.06
C PRO A 512 -20.87 4.76 -7.68
N THR A 513 -20.91 3.76 -6.80
CA THR A 513 -20.32 3.83 -5.46
C THR A 513 -18.79 3.85 -5.51
N ALA A 514 -18.18 3.10 -6.43
CA ALA A 514 -16.72 3.14 -6.63
C ALA A 514 -16.29 4.49 -7.22
N GLN A 515 -17.07 5.02 -8.16
CA GLN A 515 -16.82 6.34 -8.76
C GLN A 515 -16.91 7.49 -7.73
N ARG A 516 -17.93 7.48 -6.85
CA ARG A 516 -18.05 8.45 -5.74
C ARG A 516 -16.84 8.38 -4.78
N LEU A 517 -16.33 7.19 -4.50
CA LEU A 517 -15.13 7.03 -3.66
C LEU A 517 -13.89 7.68 -4.29
N ILE A 518 -13.68 7.56 -5.61
CA ILE A 518 -12.56 8.25 -6.30
C ILE A 518 -12.70 9.77 -6.24
N GLU A 519 -13.92 10.29 -6.33
CA GLU A 519 -14.18 11.72 -6.23
C GLU A 519 -13.92 12.24 -4.80
N ASN A 520 -14.30 11.48 -3.78
CA ASN A 520 -13.95 11.74 -2.38
C ASN A 520 -12.42 11.65 -2.14
N MET A 521 -11.75 10.60 -2.62
CA MET A 521 -10.29 10.45 -2.56
C MET A 521 -9.60 11.68 -3.15
N ARG A 522 -9.98 12.11 -4.37
CA ARG A 522 -9.37 13.27 -5.03
C ARG A 522 -9.53 14.56 -4.24
N ALA A 523 -10.73 14.83 -3.72
CA ALA A 523 -10.98 16.01 -2.90
C ALA A 523 -10.18 15.98 -1.58
N ASN A 524 -10.06 14.81 -0.95
CA ASN A 524 -9.29 14.66 0.29
C ASN A 524 -7.77 14.69 0.05
N ILE A 525 -7.25 14.19 -1.08
CA ILE A 525 -5.84 14.36 -1.47
C ILE A 525 -5.51 15.85 -1.63
N GLU A 526 -6.38 16.64 -2.27
CA GLU A 526 -6.20 18.09 -2.43
C GLU A 526 -6.25 18.83 -1.08
N ARG A 527 -7.12 18.39 -0.17
CA ARG A 527 -7.34 19.00 1.16
C ARG A 527 -6.26 18.69 2.20
N TYR A 528 -5.75 17.46 2.22
CA TYR A 528 -4.85 16.95 3.27
C TYR A 528 -3.41 16.67 2.78
N GLY A 529 -3.23 16.49 1.47
CA GLY A 529 -1.93 16.23 0.87
C GLY A 529 -1.37 14.82 1.11
N LEU A 530 -0.13 14.63 0.65
CA LEU A 530 0.58 13.34 0.61
C LEU A 530 1.91 13.42 1.37
N THR A 531 2.34 12.29 1.92
CA THR A 531 3.70 12.02 2.41
C THR A 531 4.22 10.71 1.83
N ARG A 532 5.49 10.63 1.40
CA ARG A 532 6.07 9.36 0.93
C ARG A 532 6.30 8.34 2.06
N GLY A 533 6.40 8.79 3.31
CA GLY A 533 6.94 7.95 4.39
C GLY A 533 8.35 7.48 4.01
N PHE A 534 8.56 6.16 3.96
CA PHE A 534 9.79 5.55 3.47
C PHE A 534 9.85 5.29 1.95
N HIS A 535 8.81 5.59 1.17
CA HIS A 535 8.76 5.36 -0.29
C HIS A 535 9.52 6.44 -1.07
N ILE A 536 10.76 6.73 -0.68
CA ILE A 536 11.56 7.85 -1.21
C ILE A 536 12.33 7.45 -2.47
N ALA A 537 13.09 6.35 -2.40
CA ALA A 537 13.92 5.78 -3.46
C ALA A 537 14.29 4.31 -3.13
N LEU A 538 14.85 3.55 -4.09
CA LEU A 538 15.21 2.12 -3.87
C LEU A 538 16.37 1.89 -2.89
N ASP A 539 17.17 2.92 -2.62
CA ASP A 539 18.21 2.91 -1.57
C ASP A 539 17.69 3.48 -0.23
N ASP A 540 16.39 3.72 -0.13
CA ASP A 540 15.70 4.43 0.96
C ASP A 540 14.49 3.65 1.52
N ILE A 541 13.98 2.67 0.76
CA ILE A 541 12.94 1.74 1.24
C ILE A 541 13.46 0.83 2.37
N PRO A 542 12.58 0.32 3.24
CA PRO A 542 12.90 -0.77 4.16
C PRO A 542 13.35 -2.04 3.42
N PRO A 543 13.87 -3.04 4.15
CA PRO A 543 14.02 -4.39 3.61
C PRO A 543 12.67 -4.97 3.15
N PRO A 544 12.60 -5.79 2.08
CA PRO A 544 11.33 -6.35 1.59
C PRO A 544 10.52 -7.08 2.67
N ALA A 545 11.16 -7.94 3.45
CA ALA A 545 10.50 -8.68 4.52
C ALA A 545 9.99 -7.80 5.69
N PHE A 546 10.36 -6.51 5.76
CA PHE A 546 10.06 -5.65 6.90
C PHE A 546 8.56 -5.37 7.08
N HIS A 547 7.76 -5.31 6.01
CA HIS A 547 6.30 -5.18 6.17
C HIS A 547 5.68 -6.42 6.83
N THR A 548 6.14 -7.61 6.45
CA THR A 548 5.80 -8.89 7.10
C THR A 548 6.39 -8.99 8.53
N GLY A 549 7.53 -8.34 8.79
CA GLY A 549 8.09 -8.16 10.13
C GLY A 549 7.21 -7.31 11.04
N MET A 550 6.78 -6.13 10.57
CA MET A 550 5.80 -5.28 11.26
C MET A 550 4.50 -6.04 11.56
N ALA A 551 4.00 -6.86 10.63
CA ALA A 551 2.80 -7.68 10.86
C ALA A 551 2.99 -8.65 12.04
N ARG A 552 4.16 -9.29 12.16
CA ARG A 552 4.49 -10.17 13.29
C ARG A 552 4.64 -9.43 14.62
N VAL A 553 5.14 -8.19 14.62
CA VAL A 553 5.15 -7.33 15.82
C VAL A 553 3.73 -6.97 16.27
N VAL A 554 2.82 -6.66 15.32
CA VAL A 554 1.40 -6.43 15.66
C VAL A 554 0.71 -7.73 16.11
N GLN A 555 1.06 -8.90 15.55
CA GLN A 555 0.56 -10.20 16.01
C GLN A 555 0.94 -10.49 17.47
N GLU A 556 2.19 -10.25 17.86
CA GLU A 556 2.63 -10.38 19.27
C GLU A 556 1.85 -9.44 20.21
N ALA A 557 1.62 -8.18 19.80
CA ALA A 557 0.79 -7.25 20.55
C ALA A 557 -0.66 -7.76 20.66
N ALA A 558 -1.29 -8.18 19.57
CA ALA A 558 -2.64 -8.74 19.57
C ALA A 558 -2.75 -10.09 20.34
N ALA A 559 -1.66 -10.86 20.44
CA ALA A 559 -1.58 -12.08 21.25
C ALA A 559 -1.43 -11.83 22.77
N GLY A 560 -1.16 -10.58 23.18
CA GLY A 560 -1.11 -10.17 24.58
C GLY A 560 0.24 -9.64 25.07
N THR A 561 1.27 -9.54 24.22
CA THR A 561 2.56 -8.94 24.60
C THR A 561 2.39 -7.44 24.85
N ARG A 562 2.58 -6.99 26.10
CA ARG A 562 2.53 -5.56 26.52
C ARG A 562 3.90 -4.99 26.89
N ASP A 563 4.97 -5.76 26.67
CA ASP A 563 6.35 -5.31 26.75
C ASP A 563 6.70 -4.53 25.47
N ILE A 564 6.51 -3.19 25.52
CA ILE A 564 6.74 -2.31 24.38
C ILE A 564 8.22 -2.23 24.01
N ASP A 565 9.13 -2.35 24.99
CA ASP A 565 10.58 -2.29 24.71
C ASP A 565 10.97 -3.48 23.84
N ARG A 566 10.54 -4.70 24.21
CA ARG A 566 10.68 -5.90 23.39
C ARG A 566 10.02 -5.77 22.01
N LEU A 567 8.81 -5.22 21.92
CA LEU A 567 8.11 -5.09 20.62
C LEU A 567 8.83 -4.12 19.67
N LEU A 568 9.51 -3.10 20.19
CA LEU A 568 10.32 -2.19 19.40
C LEU A 568 11.71 -2.78 19.06
N ASP A 569 12.33 -3.51 19.98
CA ASP A 569 13.55 -4.29 19.71
C ASP A 569 13.31 -5.28 18.55
N MET A 570 12.14 -5.94 18.51
CA MET A 570 11.74 -6.80 17.39
C MET A 570 11.68 -6.05 16.05
N LEU A 571 11.26 -4.78 16.00
CA LEU A 571 11.32 -4.00 14.74
C LEU A 571 12.77 -3.76 14.29
N ASP A 572 13.70 -3.56 15.24
CA ASP A 572 15.11 -3.46 14.93
C ASP A 572 15.72 -4.80 14.48
N GLU A 573 15.34 -5.92 15.11
CA GLU A 573 15.74 -7.27 14.67
C GLU A 573 15.22 -7.60 13.26
N GLU A 574 13.98 -7.22 12.93
CA GLU A 574 13.38 -7.43 11.61
C GLU A 574 14.06 -6.61 10.51
N TRP A 575 14.42 -5.35 10.79
CA TRP A 575 15.18 -4.53 9.85
C TRP A 575 16.57 -5.13 9.60
N ASP A 576 17.27 -5.49 10.67
CA ASP A 576 18.61 -6.07 10.62
C ASP A 576 18.64 -7.45 9.97
N SER A 577 17.61 -8.26 10.17
CA SER A 577 17.41 -9.56 9.53
C SER A 577 17.14 -9.39 8.04
N GLY A 578 16.22 -8.47 7.69
CA GLY A 578 15.90 -8.12 6.31
C GLY A 578 17.13 -7.67 5.51
N ARG A 579 17.94 -6.74 6.05
CA ARG A 579 19.18 -6.28 5.38
C ARG A 579 20.27 -7.35 5.25
N LYS A 580 20.23 -8.43 6.04
CA LYS A 580 21.13 -9.60 5.88
C LYS A 580 20.65 -10.58 4.80
N GLY A 581 19.38 -10.48 4.38
CA GLY A 581 18.73 -11.32 3.38
C GLY A 581 18.57 -10.68 1.99
N THR A 582 19.04 -9.44 1.81
CA THR A 582 19.12 -8.69 0.55
C THR A 582 20.55 -8.61 0.06
#